data_AF-M6W3N1-F1
#
_entry.id   AF-M6W3N1-F1
#
_cell.length_a   1.000
_cell.length_b   1.000
_cell.length_c   1.000
_cell.angle_alpha   90.00
_cell.angle_beta   90.00
_cell.angle_gamma   90.00
#
_symmetry.space_group_name_H-M   'P 1'
#
loop_
_entity.id
_entity.type
_entity.pdbx_description
1 polymer ?
#
loop_
_entity_poly.entity_id
_entity_poly.type
_entity_poly.pdbx_seq_one_letter_code
_entity_poly.pdbx_strand_id
1 'polypeptide(L)'
;MNLFTEKLKESLDTADQNSVSRPYVERLQKIDWNTYVNTIAESLLTAYQVAIDSDEKVSGCLLYMSGETENGFRLSEISFAEEEDDPGYQSGPVHDEAHFNLEEPGKILHEAWEKYSDTDKETYHLIWDAAMNLFAHTTAVAAEKAKDSKEFKTLNKTKTFKVAVVFHDSWGSDIEEDEGLVWQSSP
;
A
#
# COMPACT_ATOMS: atom_id res chain seq x y z
N MET A 1 13.37 4.71 13.46
CA MET A 1 13.65 4.45 12.04
C MET A 1 12.54 3.53 11.58
N ASN A 2 11.75 3.92 10.58
CA ASN A 2 10.56 3.17 10.17
C ASN A 2 11.01 1.86 9.49
N LEU A 3 10.45 0.71 9.89
CA LEU A 3 10.84 -0.64 9.43
C LEU A 3 10.86 -0.76 7.89
N PHE A 4 10.06 0.05 7.22
CA PHE A 4 9.94 0.09 5.75
C PHE A 4 11.06 0.83 5.04
N THR A 5 11.80 1.70 5.72
CA THR A 5 12.93 2.40 5.08
C THR A 5 14.10 1.44 4.83
N GLU A 6 14.30 0.44 5.69
CA GLU A 6 15.33 -0.58 5.50
C GLU A 6 14.94 -1.58 4.41
N LYS A 7 13.73 -2.14 4.45
CA LYS A 7 13.22 -3.05 3.41
C LYS A 7 13.14 -2.40 2.03
N LEU A 8 12.72 -1.13 1.95
CA LEU A 8 12.74 -0.36 0.72
C LEU A 8 14.16 -0.23 0.19
N LYS A 9 15.10 0.18 1.06
CA LYS A 9 16.49 0.35 0.65
C LYS A 9 17.09 -0.96 0.15
N GLU A 10 16.89 -2.06 0.85
CA GLU A 10 17.38 -3.38 0.45
C GLU A 10 16.80 -3.82 -0.91
N SER A 11 15.50 -3.58 -1.13
CA SER A 11 14.84 -3.93 -2.39
C SER A 11 15.39 -3.10 -3.56
N LEU A 12 15.56 -1.78 -3.34
CA LEU A 12 16.16 -0.89 -4.35
C LEU A 12 17.62 -1.24 -4.63
N ASP A 13 18.43 -1.47 -3.60
CA ASP A 13 19.85 -1.79 -3.73
C ASP A 13 20.05 -3.13 -4.46
N THR A 14 19.24 -4.15 -4.12
CA THR A 14 19.29 -5.47 -4.78
C THR A 14 18.91 -5.35 -6.25
N ALA A 15 17.81 -4.66 -6.55
CA ALA A 15 17.33 -4.50 -7.92
C ALA A 15 18.23 -3.58 -8.77
N ASP A 16 18.98 -2.65 -8.15
CA ASP A 16 19.97 -1.80 -8.82
C ASP A 16 21.27 -2.55 -9.17
N GLN A 17 21.64 -3.59 -8.40
CA GLN A 17 22.82 -4.40 -8.68
C GLN A 17 22.66 -5.29 -9.92
N ASN A 18 21.44 -5.69 -10.27
CA ASN A 18 21.14 -6.41 -11.50
C ASN A 18 21.01 -5.44 -12.69
N SER A 19 21.82 -5.65 -13.74
CA SER A 19 21.91 -4.74 -14.90
C SER A 19 20.65 -4.72 -15.78
N VAL A 20 19.81 -5.73 -15.68
CA VAL A 20 18.56 -5.86 -16.44
C VAL A 20 17.41 -5.15 -15.73
N SER A 21 17.32 -5.25 -14.41
CA SER A 21 16.31 -4.55 -13.59
C SER A 21 16.66 -3.09 -13.33
N ARG A 22 17.95 -2.73 -13.27
CA ARG A 22 18.42 -1.35 -12.98
C ARG A 22 17.68 -0.25 -13.75
N PRO A 23 17.50 -0.32 -15.09
CA PRO A 23 16.81 0.75 -15.82
C PRO A 23 15.35 0.99 -15.37
N TYR A 24 14.67 -0.05 -14.87
CA TYR A 24 13.30 0.05 -14.37
C TYR A 24 13.29 0.67 -12.97
N VAL A 25 14.20 0.23 -12.10
CA VAL A 25 14.35 0.76 -10.73
C VAL A 25 14.74 2.23 -10.75
N GLU A 26 15.67 2.63 -11.61
CA GLU A 26 16.04 4.03 -11.81
C GLU A 26 14.84 4.89 -12.27
N ARG A 27 13.93 4.34 -13.06
CA ARG A 27 12.69 5.04 -13.46
C ARG A 27 11.73 5.15 -12.28
N LEU A 28 11.53 4.07 -11.51
CA LEU A 28 10.70 4.09 -10.31
C LEU A 28 11.18 5.13 -9.28
N GLN A 29 12.49 5.26 -9.10
CA GLN A 29 13.09 6.24 -8.19
C GLN A 29 12.95 7.70 -8.68
N LYS A 30 12.74 7.93 -9.98
CA LYS A 30 12.56 9.28 -10.57
C LYS A 30 11.11 9.78 -10.51
N ILE A 31 10.17 8.91 -10.15
CA ILE A 31 8.76 9.27 -9.98
C ILE A 31 8.64 10.24 -8.80
N ASP A 32 7.82 11.29 -8.96
CA ASP A 32 7.45 12.16 -7.84
C ASP A 32 6.40 11.49 -6.96
N TRP A 33 6.86 10.64 -6.04
CA TRP A 33 6.00 9.92 -5.10
C TRP A 33 5.21 10.84 -4.18
N ASN A 34 5.59 12.12 -4.02
CA ASN A 34 4.82 13.06 -3.20
C ASN A 34 3.42 13.33 -3.78
N THR A 35 3.28 13.27 -5.11
CA THR A 35 1.97 13.38 -5.75
C THR A 35 1.07 12.24 -5.30
N TYR A 36 1.59 11.00 -5.27
CA TYR A 36 0.84 9.84 -4.78
C TYR A 36 0.61 9.87 -3.25
N VAL A 37 1.54 10.40 -2.45
CA VAL A 37 1.32 10.64 -1.02
C VAL A 37 0.05 11.48 -0.79
N ASN A 38 -0.15 12.54 -1.58
CA ASN A 38 -1.32 13.41 -1.43
C ASN A 38 -2.61 12.67 -1.79
N THR A 39 -2.61 11.95 -2.92
CA THR A 39 -3.77 11.17 -3.37
C THR A 39 -4.14 10.08 -2.36
N ILE A 40 -3.17 9.31 -1.86
CA ILE A 40 -3.41 8.28 -0.85
C ILE A 40 -3.93 8.92 0.45
N ALA A 41 -3.37 10.05 0.88
CA ALA A 41 -3.83 10.72 2.09
C ALA A 41 -5.28 11.20 1.96
N GLU A 42 -5.67 11.79 0.84
CA GLU A 42 -7.05 12.20 0.56
C GLU A 42 -8.01 10.99 0.53
N SER A 43 -7.58 9.88 -0.06
CA SER A 43 -8.34 8.63 -0.07
C SER A 43 -8.52 8.05 1.33
N LEU A 44 -7.48 8.09 2.16
CA LEU A 44 -7.55 7.67 3.57
C LEU A 44 -8.53 8.51 4.37
N LEU A 45 -8.53 9.84 4.19
CA LEU A 45 -9.49 10.72 4.87
C LEU A 45 -10.94 10.38 4.51
N THR A 46 -11.19 10.11 3.23
CA THR A 46 -12.51 9.70 2.75
C THR A 46 -12.91 8.35 3.33
N ALA A 47 -12.00 7.37 3.33
CA ALA A 47 -12.23 6.07 3.94
C ALA A 47 -12.51 6.20 5.45
N TYR A 48 -11.78 7.04 6.18
CA TYR A 48 -12.03 7.28 7.61
C TYR A 48 -13.42 7.84 7.85
N GLN A 49 -13.90 8.74 6.99
CA GLN A 49 -15.27 9.24 7.10
C GLN A 49 -16.30 8.14 6.87
N VAL A 50 -16.08 7.26 5.89
CA VAL A 50 -16.93 6.06 5.67
C VAL A 50 -16.98 5.18 6.92
N ALA A 51 -15.84 4.93 7.56
CA ALA A 51 -15.81 4.15 8.79
C ALA A 51 -16.55 4.84 9.94
N ILE A 52 -16.41 6.15 10.11
CA ILE A 52 -17.17 6.92 11.11
C ILE A 52 -18.68 6.83 10.85
N ASP A 53 -19.10 6.94 9.59
CA ASP A 53 -20.52 6.90 9.22
C ASP A 53 -21.14 5.51 9.37
N SER A 54 -20.32 4.46 9.40
CA SER A 54 -20.77 3.07 9.65
C SER A 54 -21.14 2.79 11.11
N ASP A 55 -20.68 3.63 12.06
CA ASP A 55 -20.78 3.42 13.51
C ASP A 55 -20.06 2.14 14.03
N GLU A 56 -19.30 1.46 13.16
CA GLU A 56 -18.47 0.33 13.54
C GLU A 56 -17.17 0.80 14.20
N LYS A 57 -16.73 0.05 15.21
CA LYS A 57 -15.44 0.30 15.86
C LYS A 57 -14.35 -0.37 15.05
N VAL A 58 -13.35 0.40 14.61
CA VAL A 58 -12.31 -0.09 13.72
C VAL A 58 -10.90 0.07 14.32
N SER A 59 -10.04 -0.93 14.14
CA SER A 59 -8.65 -0.94 14.61
C SER A 59 -7.63 -0.63 13.52
N GLY A 60 -8.04 -0.57 12.25
CA GLY A 60 -7.14 -0.30 11.15
C GLY A 60 -7.79 -0.37 9.78
N CYS A 61 -7.00 -0.14 8.73
CA CYS A 61 -7.44 -0.28 7.34
C CYS A 61 -6.37 -0.90 6.44
N LEU A 62 -6.83 -1.48 5.34
CA LEU A 62 -6.02 -2.19 4.34
C LEU A 62 -6.23 -1.54 3.00
N LEU A 63 -5.13 -1.17 2.36
CA LEU A 63 -5.09 -0.67 1.01
C LEU A 63 -4.85 -1.86 0.08
N TYR A 64 -5.87 -2.27 -0.65
CA TYR A 64 -5.77 -3.35 -1.62
C TYR A 64 -5.18 -2.83 -2.93
N MET A 65 -4.14 -3.49 -3.40
CA MET A 65 -3.44 -3.16 -4.61
C MET A 65 -3.65 -4.24 -5.66
N SER A 66 -4.08 -3.84 -6.85
CA SER A 66 -4.17 -4.72 -8.01
C SER A 66 -3.04 -4.41 -8.99
N GLY A 67 -2.31 -5.46 -9.41
CA GLY A 67 -1.02 -5.32 -10.08
C GLY A 67 -0.86 -5.95 -11.47
N GLU A 68 -1.89 -6.56 -12.05
CA GLU A 68 -1.74 -7.46 -13.21
C GLU A 68 -2.52 -7.05 -14.48
N THR A 69 -2.53 -5.76 -14.83
CA THR A 69 -3.19 -5.29 -16.07
C THR A 69 -2.38 -4.23 -16.79
N GLU A 70 -2.77 -3.86 -18.02
CA GLU A 70 -2.16 -2.76 -18.81
C GLU A 70 -2.22 -1.39 -18.09
N ASN A 71 -3.18 -1.23 -17.16
CA ASN A 71 -3.28 -0.09 -16.23
C ASN A 71 -2.88 -0.47 -14.79
N GLY A 72 -2.29 -1.65 -14.63
CA GLY A 72 -2.29 -2.51 -13.45
C GLY A 72 -1.28 -2.13 -12.37
N PHE A 73 -1.29 -0.88 -11.95
CA PHE A 73 -0.86 -0.58 -10.59
C PHE A 73 -1.88 0.38 -10.00
N ARG A 74 -2.82 -0.19 -9.24
CA ARG A 74 -4.05 0.47 -8.84
C ARG A 74 -4.34 0.19 -7.37
N LEU A 75 -4.75 1.21 -6.63
CA LEU A 75 -5.49 1.01 -5.38
C LEU A 75 -6.90 0.57 -5.75
N SER A 76 -7.30 -0.63 -5.35
CA SER A 76 -8.59 -1.22 -5.66
C SER A 76 -9.62 -1.04 -4.57
N GLU A 77 -9.28 -0.92 -3.30
CA GLU A 77 -10.25 -0.62 -2.24
C GLU A 77 -9.51 -0.27 -0.95
N ILE A 78 -10.22 0.35 -0.02
CA ILE A 78 -9.78 0.47 1.36
C ILE A 78 -10.80 -0.21 2.25
N SER A 79 -10.40 -1.26 2.95
CA SER A 79 -11.29 -2.05 3.82
C SER A 79 -10.82 -1.94 5.26
N PHE A 80 -11.75 -1.94 6.21
CA PHE A 80 -11.45 -1.77 7.63
C PHE A 80 -11.45 -3.08 8.41
N ALA A 81 -10.64 -3.12 9.47
CA ALA A 81 -10.72 -4.16 10.50
C ALA A 81 -11.61 -3.67 11.64
N GLU A 82 -12.55 -4.49 12.08
CA GLU A 82 -13.29 -4.24 13.31
C GLU A 82 -12.43 -4.45 14.57
N GLU A 83 -12.74 -3.75 15.65
CA GLU A 83 -12.03 -3.88 16.93
C GLU A 83 -12.40 -5.15 17.71
N GLU A 84 -13.60 -5.70 17.53
CA GLU A 84 -14.20 -6.69 18.44
C GLU A 84 -14.12 -8.16 17.95
N ASP A 85 -13.75 -8.43 16.69
CA ASP A 85 -13.74 -9.79 16.10
C ASP A 85 -12.33 -10.37 15.79
N ASP A 86 -12.29 -11.71 15.73
CA ASP A 86 -11.17 -12.59 15.37
C ASP A 86 -10.51 -12.14 14.03
N PRO A 87 -9.17 -12.08 13.89
CA PRO A 87 -8.45 -11.25 12.90
C PRO A 87 -8.50 -11.73 11.44
N GLY A 88 -9.40 -12.65 11.11
CA GLY A 88 -9.69 -13.04 9.73
C GLY A 88 -10.54 -11.98 9.01
N TYR A 89 -9.91 -11.16 8.18
CA TYR A 89 -10.55 -10.04 7.47
C TYR A 89 -11.77 -10.38 6.61
N GLN A 90 -12.85 -9.57 6.78
CA GLN A 90 -13.79 -9.03 5.77
C GLN A 90 -15.09 -8.43 6.37
N SER A 91 -15.16 -8.11 7.66
CA SER A 91 -16.42 -7.72 8.31
C SER A 91 -16.68 -6.21 8.40
N GLY A 92 -15.62 -5.38 8.40
CA GLY A 92 -15.73 -3.92 8.54
C GLY A 92 -16.20 -3.16 7.30
N PRO A 93 -16.40 -1.82 7.39
CA PRO A 93 -16.81 -1.00 6.26
C PRO A 93 -15.79 -1.04 5.12
N VAL A 94 -16.27 -0.91 3.89
CA VAL A 94 -15.43 -0.88 2.69
C VAL A 94 -15.63 0.43 1.94
N HIS A 95 -14.53 1.10 1.62
CA HIS A 95 -14.52 2.24 0.70
C HIS A 95 -14.16 1.76 -0.71
N ASP A 96 -15.16 1.23 -1.42
CA ASP A 96 -15.01 0.77 -2.80
C ASP A 96 -14.62 1.92 -3.74
N GLU A 97 -15.04 3.15 -3.47
CA GLU A 97 -14.74 4.29 -4.34
C GLU A 97 -13.29 4.82 -4.24
N ALA A 98 -12.42 4.20 -3.42
CA ALA A 98 -11.00 4.56 -3.27
C ALA A 98 -10.15 4.33 -4.53
N HIS A 99 -10.76 3.92 -5.65
CA HIS A 99 -10.06 3.48 -6.85
C HIS A 99 -9.25 4.59 -7.53
N PHE A 100 -7.92 4.45 -7.59
CA PHE A 100 -7.10 5.25 -8.49
C PHE A 100 -5.90 4.47 -9.02
N ASN A 101 -5.45 4.86 -10.21
CA ASN A 101 -4.29 4.28 -10.87
C ASN A 101 -3.03 5.06 -10.52
N LEU A 102 -1.95 4.33 -10.31
CA LEU A 102 -0.59 4.85 -10.28
C LEU A 102 0.02 4.61 -11.66
N GLU A 103 -0.28 5.55 -12.58
CA GLU A 103 -0.01 5.37 -14.01
C GLU A 103 1.46 5.11 -14.34
N GLU A 104 2.40 5.88 -13.78
CA GLU A 104 3.82 5.75 -14.13
C GLU A 104 4.44 4.45 -13.59
N PRO A 105 4.23 4.05 -12.32
CA PRO A 105 4.64 2.72 -11.87
C PRO A 105 3.95 1.60 -12.67
N GLY A 106 2.65 1.75 -12.99
CA GLY A 106 1.89 0.78 -13.77
C GLY A 106 2.48 0.54 -15.16
N LYS A 107 2.86 1.60 -15.88
CA LYS A 107 3.56 1.49 -17.18
C LYS A 107 4.88 0.75 -17.05
N ILE A 108 5.69 1.08 -16.04
CA ILE A 108 7.00 0.43 -15.80
C ILE A 108 6.82 -1.07 -15.53
N LEU A 109 5.86 -1.44 -14.67
CA LEU A 109 5.57 -2.82 -14.33
C LEU A 109 5.00 -3.60 -15.52
N HIS A 110 4.14 -2.97 -16.32
CA HIS A 110 3.62 -3.59 -17.53
C HIS A 110 4.74 -3.88 -18.54
N GLU A 111 5.61 -2.90 -18.82
CA GLU A 111 6.77 -3.09 -19.71
C GLU A 111 7.72 -4.19 -19.20
N ALA A 112 7.92 -4.29 -17.88
CA ALA A 112 8.72 -5.35 -17.27
C ALA A 112 8.06 -6.73 -17.39
N TRP A 113 6.74 -6.78 -17.17
CA TRP A 113 5.94 -7.99 -17.26
C TRP A 113 5.97 -8.57 -18.67
N GLU A 114 5.68 -7.74 -19.69
CA GLU A 114 5.68 -8.19 -21.09
C GLU A 114 7.02 -8.79 -21.53
N LYS A 115 8.12 -8.29 -20.94
CA LYS A 115 9.47 -8.68 -21.36
C LYS A 115 10.01 -9.87 -20.58
N TYR A 116 9.72 -9.95 -19.29
CA TYR A 116 10.46 -10.84 -18.38
C TYR A 116 9.58 -11.83 -17.61
N SER A 117 8.26 -11.63 -17.50
CA SER A 117 7.39 -12.49 -16.67
C SER A 117 7.45 -13.98 -17.03
N ASP A 118 7.68 -14.32 -18.30
CA ASP A 118 7.81 -15.71 -18.75
C ASP A 118 9.27 -16.15 -18.95
N THR A 119 10.18 -15.22 -19.23
CA THR A 119 11.54 -15.52 -19.71
C THR A 119 12.63 -15.32 -18.64
N ASP A 120 12.40 -14.41 -17.69
CA ASP A 120 13.31 -14.06 -16.61
C ASP A 120 12.51 -13.57 -15.38
N LYS A 121 11.83 -14.52 -14.74
CA LYS A 121 10.96 -14.26 -13.58
C LYS A 121 11.68 -13.58 -12.43
N GLU A 122 12.94 -13.93 -12.20
CA GLU A 122 13.75 -13.34 -11.12
C GLU A 122 13.93 -11.84 -11.35
N THR A 123 14.31 -11.44 -12.57
CA THR A 123 14.41 -10.02 -12.93
C THR A 123 13.07 -9.30 -12.80
N TYR A 124 11.96 -9.92 -13.24
CA TYR A 124 10.63 -9.34 -13.06
C TYR A 124 10.30 -9.12 -11.58
N HIS A 125 10.53 -10.11 -10.73
CA HIS A 125 10.28 -10.02 -9.29
C HIS A 125 11.11 -8.92 -8.61
N LEU A 126 12.37 -8.72 -9.01
CA LEU A 126 13.19 -7.62 -8.50
C LEU A 126 12.56 -6.24 -8.80
N ILE A 127 12.01 -6.07 -10.00
CA ILE A 127 11.36 -4.81 -10.40
C ILE A 127 10.03 -4.63 -9.66
N TRP A 128 9.26 -5.71 -9.56
CA TRP A 128 8.01 -5.76 -8.82
C TRP A 128 8.20 -5.39 -7.35
N ASP A 129 9.12 -6.06 -6.65
CA ASP A 129 9.39 -5.84 -5.22
C ASP A 129 9.83 -4.40 -4.95
N ALA A 130 10.65 -3.82 -5.83
CA ALA A 130 11.04 -2.41 -5.74
C ALA A 130 9.82 -1.47 -5.83
N ALA A 131 8.92 -1.70 -6.78
CA ALA A 131 7.70 -0.91 -6.93
C ALA A 131 6.74 -1.07 -5.73
N MET A 132 6.57 -2.31 -5.25
CA MET A 132 5.71 -2.61 -4.10
C MET A 132 6.21 -1.92 -2.84
N ASN A 133 7.51 -2.00 -2.57
CA ASN A 133 8.11 -1.36 -1.39
C ASN A 133 8.06 0.18 -1.49
N LEU A 134 8.20 0.76 -2.69
CA LEU A 134 8.02 2.20 -2.89
C LEU A 134 6.57 2.62 -2.59
N PHE A 135 5.60 1.84 -3.03
CA PHE A 135 4.20 2.10 -2.73
C PHE A 135 3.88 1.94 -1.24
N ALA A 136 4.37 0.88 -0.60
CA ALA A 136 4.23 0.66 0.84
C ALA A 136 4.82 1.82 1.65
N HIS A 137 6.02 2.28 1.28
CA HIS A 137 6.63 3.47 1.88
C HIS A 137 5.78 4.74 1.65
N THR A 138 5.29 4.94 0.44
CA THR A 138 4.44 6.09 0.08
C THR A 138 3.15 6.09 0.91
N THR A 139 2.55 4.91 1.11
CA THR A 139 1.36 4.72 1.97
C THR A 139 1.67 5.05 3.42
N ALA A 140 2.82 4.61 3.95
CA ALA A 140 3.23 4.95 5.31
C ALA A 140 3.38 6.46 5.50
N VAL A 141 3.96 7.16 4.52
CA VAL A 141 4.10 8.63 4.55
C VAL A 141 2.72 9.30 4.45
N ALA A 142 1.81 8.78 3.64
CA ALA A 142 0.44 9.28 3.53
C ALA A 142 -0.37 9.10 4.82
N ALA A 143 -0.26 7.93 5.46
CA ALA A 143 -0.87 7.65 6.76
C ALA A 143 -0.33 8.61 7.84
N GLU A 144 0.98 8.80 7.89
CA GLU A 144 1.63 9.76 8.79
C GLU A 144 1.14 11.20 8.55
N LYS A 145 0.88 11.58 7.30
CA LYS A 145 0.29 12.88 6.95
C LYS A 145 -1.18 12.98 7.37
N ALA A 146 -1.95 11.90 7.27
CA ALA A 146 -3.38 11.87 7.59
C ALA A 146 -3.67 11.81 9.09
N LYS A 147 -2.70 11.46 9.93
CA LYS A 147 -2.88 11.27 11.39
C LYS A 147 -3.40 12.49 12.15
N ASP A 148 -3.18 13.70 11.62
CA ASP A 148 -3.60 14.93 12.29
C ASP A 148 -5.03 15.36 11.97
N SER A 149 -5.69 14.65 11.06
CA SER A 149 -7.08 14.87 10.68
C SER A 149 -8.05 14.62 11.84
N LYS A 150 -9.24 15.22 11.75
CA LYS A 150 -10.28 15.05 12.79
C LYS A 150 -10.87 13.64 12.71
N GLU A 151 -10.97 13.13 11.50
CA GLU A 151 -11.47 11.81 11.14
C GLU A 151 -10.58 10.74 11.77
N PHE A 152 -9.26 10.80 11.53
CA PHE A 152 -8.33 9.88 12.16
C PHE A 152 -8.36 9.95 13.69
N LYS A 153 -8.35 11.17 14.27
CA LYS A 153 -8.45 11.36 15.73
C LYS A 153 -9.77 10.86 16.32
N THR A 154 -10.81 10.74 15.48
CA THR A 154 -12.10 10.20 15.89
C THR A 154 -12.06 8.68 15.99
N LEU A 155 -11.39 8.02 15.04
CA LEU A 155 -11.20 6.57 14.99
C LEU A 155 -10.15 6.08 15.99
N ASN A 156 -9.01 6.77 16.11
CA ASN A 156 -7.87 6.36 16.95
C ASN A 156 -8.07 6.75 18.43
N LYS A 157 -9.02 6.11 19.13
CA LYS A 157 -9.35 6.42 20.54
C LYS A 157 -9.17 5.25 21.51
N THR A 158 -9.20 4.03 21.01
CA THR A 158 -9.47 2.80 21.77
C THR A 158 -8.29 1.84 21.69
N LYS A 159 -7.77 1.63 20.48
CA LYS A 159 -6.61 0.79 20.17
C LYS A 159 -5.64 1.54 19.25
N THR A 160 -4.42 1.02 19.14
CA THR A 160 -3.45 1.46 18.14
C THR A 160 -4.01 1.25 16.75
N PHE A 161 -4.24 2.32 16.01
CA PHE A 161 -4.74 2.23 14.64
C PHE A 161 -3.63 1.78 13.68
N LYS A 162 -3.90 0.76 12.86
CA LYS A 162 -2.94 0.19 11.90
C LYS A 162 -3.32 0.48 10.45
N VAL A 163 -2.33 0.66 9.59
CA VAL A 163 -2.50 0.79 8.13
C VAL A 163 -1.61 -0.23 7.44
N ALA A 164 -2.20 -1.07 6.59
CA ALA A 164 -1.49 -2.09 5.82
C ALA A 164 -1.76 -1.99 4.32
N VAL A 165 -0.88 -2.62 3.53
CA VAL A 165 -1.01 -2.76 2.08
C VAL A 165 -1.03 -4.23 1.71
N VAL A 166 -1.97 -4.62 0.85
CA VAL A 166 -2.13 -5.98 0.34
C VAL A 166 -2.00 -5.99 -1.18
N PHE A 167 -1.26 -6.93 -1.74
CA PHE A 167 -1.14 -7.11 -3.18
C PHE A 167 -1.97 -8.31 -3.62
N HIS A 168 -2.88 -8.12 -4.59
CA HIS A 168 -3.78 -9.14 -5.09
C HIS A 168 -3.00 -10.35 -5.62
N ASP A 169 -2.92 -11.38 -4.79
CA ASP A 169 -2.62 -12.81 -5.06
C ASP A 169 -2.86 -13.63 -3.77
N SER A 170 -2.76 -13.01 -2.59
CA SER A 170 -3.08 -13.63 -1.30
C SER A 170 -4.52 -13.33 -0.88
N TRP A 171 -5.33 -14.38 -0.74
CA TRP A 171 -6.59 -14.32 -0.02
C TRP A 171 -6.29 -14.11 1.47
N GLY A 172 -6.45 -12.88 1.95
CA GLY A 172 -6.24 -12.51 3.35
C GLY A 172 -4.84 -11.96 3.63
N SER A 173 -4.78 -10.88 4.39
CA SER A 173 -3.58 -10.34 5.02
C SER A 173 -3.98 -10.05 6.46
N ASP A 174 -3.23 -10.57 7.43
CA ASP A 174 -3.53 -10.38 8.85
C ASP A 174 -2.77 -9.15 9.41
N ILE A 175 -3.48 -8.03 9.61
CA ILE A 175 -2.91 -6.81 10.20
C ILE A 175 -2.49 -6.99 11.65
N GLU A 176 -3.07 -7.95 12.38
CA GLU A 176 -2.74 -8.21 13.77
C GLU A 176 -1.46 -9.05 13.89
N GLU A 177 -1.13 -9.83 12.86
CA GLU A 177 0.20 -10.44 12.66
C GLU A 177 1.20 -9.51 11.95
N ASP A 178 0.84 -8.23 11.77
CA ASP A 178 1.61 -7.19 11.10
C ASP A 178 1.94 -7.51 9.61
N GLU A 179 1.17 -8.40 8.97
CA GLU A 179 1.30 -8.69 7.54
C GLU A 179 0.92 -7.46 6.71
N GLY A 180 1.82 -7.05 5.82
CA GLY A 180 1.61 -5.85 5.00
C GLY A 180 1.52 -4.54 5.80
N LEU A 181 1.70 -4.56 7.13
CA LEU A 181 1.62 -3.38 7.99
C LEU A 181 2.65 -2.35 7.55
N VAL A 182 2.23 -1.15 7.13
CA VAL A 182 3.15 -0.09 6.70
C VAL A 182 3.26 1.06 7.70
N TRP A 183 2.24 1.21 8.56
CA TRP A 183 2.17 2.28 9.54
C TRP A 183 1.27 1.90 10.71
N GLN A 184 1.60 2.36 11.91
CA GLN A 184 0.74 2.26 13.08
C GLN A 184 0.81 3.54 13.91
N SER A 185 -0.28 3.89 14.56
CA SER A 185 -0.34 5.07 15.42
C SER A 185 0.58 4.93 16.63
N SER A 186 1.25 6.01 17.03
CA SER A 186 1.92 6.02 18.34
C SER A 186 0.88 6.02 19.46
N PRO A 187 1.12 5.32 20.59
CA PRO A 187 0.27 5.37 21.78
C PRO A 187 0.10 6.78 22.36
#